data_AF-A0A0P9EYA2-F1
#
_entry.id   AF-A0A0P9EYA2-F1
#
_cell.length_a   1.000
_cell.length_b   1.000
_cell.length_c   1.000
_cell.angle_alpha   90.00
_cell.angle_beta   90.00
_cell.angle_gamma   90.00
#
_symmetry.space_group_name_H-M   'P 1'
#
loop_
_entity.id
_entity.type
_entity.pdbx_description
1 polymer ?
#
loop_
_entity_poly.entity_id
_entity_poly.type
_entity_poly.pdbx_seq_one_letter_code
_entity_poly.pdbx_strand_id
1 'polypeptide(L)'
;MLKRTQTLLAGALCCLVLAGCGSTSAGADASSATQPDYSGTKQMVLDILHSGEGKKALSEVLQDPTLRTQWLVSQTDVSTAMEKALTSGKNQSLLSQQLKDPKFAAALAKAIEPELLAQQKQLMKDPTYQKDMLVLLKSPDFSKQVEDLMQTPPFRGLIMKVMTEALQTPSFRMQFQDALKQAVAESMQSVGGQSSGKGQSGGSGGSSGGSSGGGGGQ
;
A
#
# COMPACT_ATOMS: atom_id res chain seq x y z
N MET A 1 -69.83 -42.72 10.96
CA MET A 1 -70.84 -41.92 11.69
C MET A 1 -70.27 -40.81 12.59
N LEU A 2 -68.94 -40.67 12.73
CA LEU A 2 -68.32 -39.64 13.59
C LEU A 2 -68.22 -38.22 13.01
N LYS A 3 -68.35 -38.03 11.68
CA LYS A 3 -68.18 -36.71 11.05
C LYS A 3 -69.44 -35.82 11.06
N ARG A 4 -70.62 -36.39 11.33
CA ARG A 4 -71.89 -35.65 11.45
C ARG A 4 -72.17 -35.14 12.87
N THR A 5 -71.58 -35.77 13.88
CA THR A 5 -71.66 -35.33 15.28
C THR A 5 -70.67 -34.20 15.59
N GLN A 6 -69.58 -34.10 14.83
CA GLN A 6 -68.53 -33.09 15.02
C GLN A 6 -68.92 -31.69 14.49
N THR A 7 -69.75 -31.61 13.44
CA THR A 7 -70.29 -30.34 12.94
C THR A 7 -71.44 -29.78 13.78
N LEU A 8 -72.20 -30.63 14.48
CA LEU A 8 -73.24 -30.19 15.42
C LEU A 8 -72.66 -29.67 16.74
N LEU A 9 -71.49 -30.16 17.16
CA LEU A 9 -70.82 -29.72 18.39
C LEU A 9 -70.10 -28.36 18.21
N ALA A 10 -69.65 -28.04 16.99
CA ALA A 10 -69.00 -26.77 16.67
C ALA A 10 -69.98 -25.58 16.53
N GLY A 11 -71.25 -25.84 16.21
CA GLY A 11 -72.30 -24.81 16.13
C GLY A 11 -72.85 -24.37 17.48
N ALA A 12 -72.82 -25.24 18.49
CA ALA A 12 -73.40 -24.97 19.82
C ALA A 12 -72.51 -24.13 20.74
N LEU A 13 -71.19 -24.09 20.49
CA LEU A 13 -70.24 -23.33 21.32
C LEU A 13 -70.14 -21.84 20.94
N CYS A 14 -70.61 -21.46 19.75
CA CYS A 14 -70.53 -20.08 19.23
C CYS A 14 -71.73 -19.20 19.64
N CYS A 15 -72.76 -19.75 20.28
CA CYS A 15 -73.98 -19.02 20.68
C CYS A 15 -74.05 -18.67 22.18
N LEU A 16 -73.04 -19.01 22.99
CA LEU A 16 -73.12 -18.91 24.46
C LEU A 16 -72.42 -17.68 25.06
N VAL A 17 -71.84 -16.78 24.25
CA VAL A 17 -71.08 -15.61 24.74
C VAL A 17 -71.85 -14.28 24.60
N LEU A 18 -73.07 -14.27 24.01
CA LEU A 18 -73.78 -13.03 23.69
C LEU A 18 -75.10 -12.78 24.43
N ALA A 19 -75.46 -13.57 25.45
CA ALA A 19 -76.66 -13.27 26.22
C ALA A 19 -76.55 -13.69 27.70
N GLY A 20 -76.17 -12.72 28.52
CA GLY A 20 -76.86 -12.49 29.79
C GLY A 20 -76.27 -13.08 31.07
N CYS A 21 -75.77 -12.18 31.92
CA CYS A 21 -76.30 -12.12 33.28
C CYS A 21 -76.43 -10.64 33.68
N GLY A 22 -77.62 -10.09 33.39
CA GLY A 22 -78.13 -8.89 34.04
C GLY A 22 -79.08 -9.32 35.17
N SER A 23 -78.88 -8.69 36.33
CA SER A 23 -79.74 -8.61 37.53
C SER A 23 -79.90 -9.85 38.42
N THR A 24 -79.32 -9.78 39.62
CA THR A 24 -80.07 -9.66 40.90
C THR A 24 -79.13 -9.28 42.07
N SER A 25 -79.39 -8.08 42.62
CA SER A 25 -79.23 -7.61 44.01
C SER A 25 -78.07 -8.08 44.90
N ALA A 26 -77.18 -7.15 45.29
CA ALA A 26 -77.06 -6.64 46.67
C ALA A 26 -75.83 -5.74 46.84
N GLY A 27 -76.03 -4.55 47.40
CA GLY A 27 -75.01 -3.84 48.19
C GLY A 27 -74.03 -2.94 47.43
N ALA A 28 -74.11 -1.65 47.74
CA ALA A 28 -73.13 -0.57 47.58
C ALA A 28 -71.68 -0.97 47.26
N ASP A 29 -71.08 -0.35 46.24
CA ASP A 29 -70.24 0.84 46.42
C ASP A 29 -69.62 1.27 45.08
N ALA A 30 -69.20 2.53 45.03
CA ALA A 30 -68.64 3.28 43.91
C ALA A 30 -67.86 2.48 42.84
N SER A 31 -68.02 2.86 41.56
CA SER A 31 -66.88 3.27 40.71
C SER A 31 -67.31 3.58 39.27
N SER A 32 -67.00 4.81 38.87
CA SER A 32 -66.87 5.30 37.49
C SER A 32 -66.02 4.37 36.61
N ALA A 33 -66.61 3.85 35.53
CA ALA A 33 -65.89 3.08 34.51
C ALA A 33 -65.08 4.02 33.59
N THR A 34 -63.87 4.34 34.03
CA THR A 34 -62.81 5.03 33.27
C THR A 34 -62.21 4.08 32.24
N GLN A 35 -61.89 4.61 31.05
CA GLN A 35 -61.13 3.93 29.99
C GLN A 35 -59.91 3.17 30.55
N PRO A 36 -59.52 2.03 29.97
CA PRO A 36 -58.27 1.36 30.34
C PRO A 36 -57.11 2.36 30.16
N ASP A 37 -56.40 2.61 31.25
CA ASP A 37 -55.29 3.55 31.31
C ASP A 37 -54.10 3.02 30.50
N TYR A 38 -54.13 3.34 29.21
CA TYR A 38 -53.10 3.02 28.23
C TYR A 38 -51.75 3.64 28.62
N SER A 39 -51.77 4.74 29.38
CA SER A 39 -50.57 5.42 29.86
C SER A 39 -49.90 4.63 30.99
N GLY A 40 -50.68 4.14 31.95
CA GLY A 40 -50.19 3.26 33.02
C GLY A 40 -49.63 1.93 32.50
N THR A 41 -50.29 1.33 31.50
CA THR A 41 -49.81 0.08 30.88
C THR A 41 -48.53 0.31 30.08
N LYS A 42 -48.41 1.44 29.37
CA LYS A 42 -47.19 1.80 28.64
C LYS A 42 -46.00 2.05 29.57
N GLN A 43 -46.24 2.72 30.70
CA GLN A 43 -45.21 2.97 31.72
C GLN A 43 -44.71 1.65 32.32
N MET A 44 -45.63 0.74 32.66
CA MET A 44 -45.29 -0.59 33.17
C MET A 44 -44.45 -1.39 32.15
N VAL A 45 -44.80 -1.36 30.86
CA VAL A 45 -44.00 -2.02 29.81
C VAL A 45 -42.63 -1.36 29.64
N LEU A 46 -42.56 -0.03 29.73
CA LEU A 46 -41.29 0.70 29.67
C LEU A 46 -40.37 0.33 30.85
N ASP A 47 -40.93 0.21 32.04
CA ASP A 47 -40.20 -0.14 33.25
C ASP A 47 -39.72 -1.60 33.22
N ILE A 48 -40.52 -2.52 32.67
CA ILE A 48 -40.09 -3.92 32.44
C ILE A 48 -38.94 -3.95 31.43
N LEU A 49 -39.01 -3.20 30.33
CA LEU A 49 -37.94 -3.13 29.33
C LEU A 49 -36.65 -2.50 29.88
N HIS A 50 -36.77 -1.49 30.76
CA HIS A 50 -35.61 -0.85 31.38
C HIS A 50 -35.07 -1.58 32.61
N SER A 51 -35.87 -2.47 33.21
CA SER A 51 -35.48 -3.30 34.34
C SER A 51 -34.28 -4.21 34.01
N GLY A 52 -33.57 -4.64 35.04
CA GLY A 52 -32.47 -5.60 34.89
C GLY A 52 -32.91 -6.92 34.25
N GLU A 53 -34.16 -7.34 34.51
CA GLU A 53 -34.75 -8.56 33.93
C GLU A 53 -35.06 -8.39 32.45
N GLY A 54 -35.62 -7.25 32.03
CA GLY A 54 -35.87 -6.95 30.62
C GLY A 54 -34.57 -6.90 29.79
N LYS A 55 -33.52 -6.29 30.33
CA LYS A 55 -32.19 -6.27 29.69
C LYS A 55 -31.56 -7.67 29.60
N LYS A 56 -31.74 -8.49 30.64
CA LYS A 56 -31.22 -9.86 30.68
C LYS A 56 -31.97 -10.77 29.70
N ALA A 57 -33.30 -10.71 29.69
CA ALA A 57 -34.13 -11.44 28.72
C ALA A 57 -33.80 -11.02 27.29
N LEU A 58 -33.60 -9.72 27.03
CA LEU A 58 -33.16 -9.24 25.71
C LEU A 58 -31.76 -9.77 25.36
N SER A 59 -30.83 -9.81 26.31
CA SER A 59 -29.49 -10.37 26.09
C SER A 59 -29.53 -11.89 25.79
N GLU A 60 -30.39 -12.65 26.47
CA GLU A 60 -30.59 -14.08 26.22
C GLU A 60 -31.20 -14.32 24.83
N VAL A 61 -32.17 -13.50 24.44
CA VAL A 61 -32.78 -13.52 23.11
C VAL A 61 -31.77 -13.15 22.01
N LEU A 62 -30.87 -12.19 22.24
CA LEU A 62 -29.79 -11.85 21.30
C LEU A 62 -28.69 -12.91 21.20
N GLN A 63 -28.54 -13.75 22.23
CA GLN A 63 -27.61 -14.88 22.22
C GLN A 63 -28.13 -16.06 21.39
N ASP A 64 -29.44 -16.08 21.07
CA ASP A 64 -30.00 -17.08 20.17
C ASP A 64 -29.48 -16.88 18.73
N PRO A 65 -28.77 -17.86 18.14
CA PRO A 65 -28.22 -17.77 16.79
C PRO A 65 -29.30 -17.61 15.71
N THR A 66 -30.51 -18.12 15.93
CA THR A 66 -31.61 -18.04 14.96
C THR A 66 -32.10 -16.60 14.82
N LEU A 67 -32.26 -15.90 15.95
CA LEU A 67 -32.66 -14.50 15.98
C LEU A 67 -31.52 -13.59 15.53
N ARG A 68 -30.26 -13.89 15.87
CA ARG A 68 -29.09 -13.13 15.43
C ARG A 68 -28.92 -13.10 13.91
N THR A 69 -29.34 -14.18 13.24
CA THR A 69 -29.31 -14.29 11.78
C THR A 69 -30.48 -13.55 11.14
N GLN A 70 -31.65 -13.53 11.80
CA GLN A 70 -32.85 -12.82 11.32
C GLN A 70 -32.79 -11.30 11.56
N TRP A 71 -32.08 -10.87 12.61
CA TRP A 71 -31.78 -9.47 12.93
C TRP A 71 -30.46 -8.99 12.36
N LEU A 72 -29.78 -9.81 11.55
CA LEU A 72 -28.57 -9.38 10.87
C LEU A 72 -28.93 -8.20 9.97
N VAL A 73 -28.66 -7.00 10.49
CA VAL A 73 -28.73 -5.71 9.83
C VAL A 73 -28.20 -5.90 8.41
N SER A 74 -28.93 -5.35 7.43
CA SER A 74 -28.67 -5.53 6.00
C SER A 74 -27.16 -5.54 5.74
N GLN A 75 -26.65 -6.50 4.96
CA GLN A 75 -25.22 -6.57 4.60
C GLN A 75 -24.65 -5.21 4.16
N THR A 76 -25.49 -4.38 3.52
CA THR A 76 -25.20 -3.00 3.12
C THR A 76 -24.99 -2.05 4.31
N ASP A 77 -25.81 -2.16 5.36
CA ASP A 77 -25.71 -1.34 6.56
C ASP A 77 -24.51 -1.77 7.42
N VAL A 78 -24.22 -3.08 7.48
CA VAL A 78 -23.01 -3.61 8.12
C VAL A 78 -21.76 -3.18 7.37
N SER A 79 -21.76 -3.28 6.03
CA SER A 79 -20.65 -2.81 5.19
C SER A 79 -20.43 -1.30 5.34
N THR A 80 -21.50 -0.50 5.31
CA THR A 80 -21.42 0.96 5.48
C THR A 80 -20.95 1.35 6.88
N ALA A 81 -21.45 0.65 7.91
CA ALA A 81 -21.00 0.87 9.29
C ALA A 81 -19.54 0.46 9.48
N MET A 82 -19.10 -0.64 8.85
CA MET A 82 -17.72 -1.09 8.86
C MET A 82 -16.80 -0.14 8.08
N GLU A 83 -17.23 0.37 6.93
CA GLU A 83 -16.51 1.38 6.15
C GLU A 83 -16.38 2.68 6.93
N LYS A 84 -17.47 3.19 7.53
CA LYS A 84 -17.44 4.36 8.41
C LYS A 84 -16.60 4.13 9.65
N ALA A 85 -16.64 2.93 10.21
CA ALA A 85 -15.77 2.56 11.31
C ALA A 85 -14.32 2.63 10.85
N LEU A 86 -13.92 1.93 9.78
CA LEU A 86 -12.55 1.87 9.29
C LEU A 86 -12.00 3.23 8.83
N THR A 87 -12.84 4.09 8.25
CA THR A 87 -12.46 5.43 7.77
C THR A 87 -12.50 6.51 8.85
N SER A 88 -13.14 6.25 10.00
CA SER A 88 -13.10 7.19 11.13
C SER A 88 -11.69 7.30 11.70
N GLY A 89 -11.22 8.54 11.95
CA GLY A 89 -9.86 8.79 12.42
C GLY A 89 -9.47 8.06 13.72
N LYS A 90 -10.42 7.72 14.59
CA LYS A 90 -10.18 6.92 15.79
C LYS A 90 -9.77 5.48 15.47
N ASN A 91 -10.31 4.90 14.41
CA ASN A 91 -10.04 3.52 14.04
C ASN A 91 -8.83 3.39 13.12
N GLN A 92 -8.39 4.46 12.44
CA GLN A 92 -7.08 4.47 11.77
C GLN A 92 -5.94 4.21 12.77
N SER A 93 -6.04 4.72 14.00
CA SER A 93 -5.06 4.45 15.06
C SER A 93 -5.09 2.98 15.51
N LEU A 94 -6.29 2.41 15.69
CA LEU A 94 -6.44 0.98 15.99
C LEU A 94 -5.93 0.10 14.85
N LEU A 95 -6.24 0.44 13.59
CA LEU A 95 -5.73 -0.27 12.42
C LEU A 95 -4.20 -0.20 12.36
N SER A 96 -3.63 0.98 12.64
CA SER A 96 -2.17 1.16 12.73
C SER A 96 -1.53 0.36 13.86
N GLN A 97 -2.22 0.16 14.99
CA GLN A 97 -1.76 -0.72 16.06
C GLN A 97 -1.86 -2.19 15.68
N GLN A 98 -2.94 -2.60 15.02
CA GLN A 98 -3.13 -3.97 14.54
C GLN A 98 -2.14 -4.32 13.41
N LEU A 99 -1.80 -3.36 12.55
CA LEU A 99 -0.75 -3.50 11.53
C LEU A 99 0.64 -3.75 12.11
N LYS A 100 0.88 -3.43 13.38
CA LYS A 100 2.14 -3.78 14.07
C LYS A 100 2.15 -5.22 14.58
N ASP A 101 1.00 -5.88 14.64
CA ASP A 101 0.95 -7.31 14.94
C ASP A 101 1.46 -8.10 13.72
N PRO A 102 2.52 -8.92 13.87
CA PRO A 102 3.13 -9.64 12.75
C PRO A 102 2.19 -10.66 12.11
N LYS A 103 1.24 -11.25 12.86
CA LYS A 103 0.27 -12.20 12.30
C LYS A 103 -0.76 -11.49 11.43
N PHE A 104 -1.26 -10.35 11.91
CA PHE A 104 -2.20 -9.52 11.14
C PHE A 104 -1.52 -8.91 9.91
N ALA A 105 -0.31 -8.36 10.08
CA ALA A 105 0.48 -7.81 8.99
C ALA A 105 0.80 -8.86 7.91
N ALA A 106 1.20 -10.08 8.30
CA ALA A 106 1.50 -11.15 7.35
C ALA A 106 0.25 -11.64 6.60
N ALA A 107 -0.90 -11.75 7.30
CA ALA A 107 -2.16 -12.13 6.66
C ALA A 107 -2.64 -11.05 5.67
N LEU A 108 -2.54 -9.78 6.06
CA LEU A 108 -2.89 -8.66 5.21
C LEU A 108 -1.94 -8.54 4.01
N ALA A 109 -0.63 -8.68 4.24
CA ALA A 109 0.37 -8.67 3.18
C ALA A 109 0.09 -9.77 2.15
N LYS A 110 -0.20 -11.00 2.58
CA LYS A 110 -0.58 -12.10 1.68
C LYS A 110 -1.87 -11.83 0.91
N ALA A 111 -2.85 -11.19 1.54
CA ALA A 111 -4.12 -10.88 0.89
C ALA A 111 -3.95 -9.79 -0.18
N ILE A 112 -3.09 -8.80 0.07
CA ILE A 112 -2.87 -7.65 -0.82
C ILE A 112 -1.80 -7.94 -1.88
N GLU A 113 -0.88 -8.88 -1.64
CA GLU A 113 0.23 -9.24 -2.53
C GLU A 113 -0.14 -9.35 -4.02
N PRO A 114 -1.18 -10.10 -4.45
CA PRO A 114 -1.49 -10.23 -5.87
C PRO A 114 -1.88 -8.89 -6.51
N GLU A 115 -2.65 -8.07 -5.80
CA GLU A 115 -3.12 -6.78 -6.27
C GLU A 115 -1.99 -5.73 -6.24
N LEU A 116 -1.15 -5.76 -5.21
CA LEU A 116 0.06 -4.95 -5.13
C LEU A 116 1.03 -5.27 -6.28
N LEU A 117 1.23 -6.55 -6.61
CA LEU A 117 2.06 -6.95 -7.74
C LEU A 117 1.46 -6.51 -9.08
N ALA A 118 0.14 -6.61 -9.24
CA ALA A 118 -0.55 -6.13 -10.43
C ALA A 118 -0.40 -4.61 -10.57
N GLN A 119 -0.61 -3.86 -9.48
CA GLN A 119 -0.48 -2.41 -9.45
C GLN A 119 0.98 -1.98 -9.68
N GLN A 120 1.95 -2.64 -9.06
CA GLN A 120 3.39 -2.38 -9.28
C GLN A 120 3.76 -2.59 -10.75
N LYS A 121 3.29 -3.67 -11.39
CA LYS A 121 3.52 -3.92 -12.83
C LYS A 121 2.88 -2.85 -13.71
N GLN A 122 1.74 -2.30 -13.29
CA GLN A 122 1.09 -1.20 -13.99
C GLN A 122 1.86 0.11 -13.79
N LEU A 123 2.33 0.41 -12.58
CA LEU A 123 3.17 1.58 -12.29
C LEU A 123 4.48 1.52 -13.07
N MET A 124 5.11 0.36 -13.23
CA MET A 124 6.32 0.24 -14.07
C MET A 124 6.09 0.65 -15.54
N LYS A 125 4.85 0.61 -16.04
CA LYS A 125 4.49 1.06 -17.38
C LYS A 125 4.12 2.54 -17.44
N ASP A 126 3.93 3.18 -16.28
CA ASP A 126 3.58 4.58 -16.19
C ASP A 126 4.81 5.47 -16.49
N PRO A 127 4.69 6.51 -17.34
CA PRO A 127 5.80 7.39 -17.68
C PRO A 127 6.34 8.21 -16.50
N THR A 128 5.52 8.46 -15.47
CA THR A 128 5.93 9.20 -14.26
C THR A 128 6.80 8.32 -13.37
N TYR A 129 6.36 7.09 -13.12
CA TYR A 129 7.15 6.12 -12.35
C TYR A 129 8.45 5.76 -13.07
N GLN A 130 8.44 5.67 -14.40
CA GLN A 130 9.67 5.47 -15.18
C GLN A 130 10.64 6.65 -15.03
N LYS A 131 10.16 7.90 -14.97
CA LYS A 131 11.02 9.06 -14.71
C LYS A 131 11.64 8.99 -13.31
N ASP A 132 10.85 8.67 -12.30
CA ASP A 132 11.36 8.53 -10.92
C ASP A 132 12.36 7.38 -10.81
N MET A 133 12.10 6.27 -11.51
CA MET A 133 13.02 5.15 -11.58
C MET A 133 14.30 5.50 -12.36
N LEU A 134 14.23 6.35 -13.39
CA LEU A 134 15.41 6.89 -14.07
C LEU A 134 16.24 7.82 -13.18
N VAL A 135 15.61 8.58 -12.27
CA VAL A 135 16.33 9.36 -11.26
C VAL A 135 17.07 8.42 -10.30
N LEU A 136 16.42 7.34 -9.86
CA LEU A 136 17.04 6.33 -9.02
C LEU A 136 18.22 5.62 -9.73
N LEU A 137 18.07 5.29 -11.01
CA LEU A 137 19.14 4.71 -11.83
C LEU A 137 20.30 5.69 -12.09
N LYS A 138 20.07 6.99 -12.00
CA LYS A 138 21.13 8.02 -12.08
C LYS A 138 21.80 8.29 -10.74
N SER A 139 21.42 7.57 -9.67
CA SER A 139 22.09 7.69 -8.39
C SER A 139 23.59 7.34 -8.52
N PRO A 140 24.46 7.97 -7.72
CA PRO A 140 25.89 7.68 -7.72
C PRO A 140 26.18 6.22 -7.34
N ASP A 141 25.36 5.60 -6.50
CA ASP A 141 25.51 4.19 -6.12
C ASP A 141 25.23 3.23 -7.29
N PHE A 142 24.18 3.48 -8.06
CA PHE A 142 23.91 2.69 -9.27
C PHE A 142 24.97 2.95 -10.34
N SER A 143 25.44 4.19 -10.47
CA SER A 143 26.52 4.54 -11.40
C SER A 143 27.81 3.80 -11.09
N LYS A 144 28.16 3.64 -9.80
CA LYS A 144 29.30 2.82 -9.36
C LYS A 144 29.12 1.34 -9.69
N GLN A 145 27.92 0.79 -9.52
CA GLN A 145 27.63 -0.59 -9.93
C GLN A 145 27.75 -0.79 -11.43
N VAL A 146 27.30 0.17 -12.23
CA VAL A 146 27.46 0.15 -13.68
C VAL A 146 28.94 0.25 -14.05
N GLU A 147 29.70 1.11 -13.39
CA GLU A 147 31.14 1.25 -13.61
C GLU A 147 31.89 -0.05 -13.29
N ASP A 148 31.58 -0.69 -12.17
CA ASP A 148 32.15 -1.98 -11.80
C ASP A 148 31.78 -3.07 -12.81
N LEU A 149 30.53 -3.08 -13.28
CA LEU A 149 30.07 -3.97 -14.34
C LEU A 149 30.85 -3.76 -15.65
N MET A 150 31.15 -2.51 -16.02
CA MET A 150 31.96 -2.20 -17.20
C MET A 150 33.41 -2.69 -17.07
N GLN A 151 33.93 -2.78 -15.84
CA GLN A 151 35.28 -3.28 -15.58
C GLN A 151 35.36 -4.82 -15.57
N THR A 152 34.21 -5.51 -15.59
CA THR A 152 34.20 -6.98 -15.60
C THR A 152 34.83 -7.54 -16.88
N PRO A 153 35.51 -8.71 -16.80
CA PRO A 153 36.11 -9.39 -17.95
C PRO A 153 35.19 -9.57 -19.18
N PRO A 154 33.90 -9.98 -19.05
CA PRO A 154 33.03 -10.12 -20.22
C PRO A 154 32.75 -8.77 -20.91
N PHE A 155 32.59 -7.69 -20.15
CA PHE A 155 32.37 -6.37 -20.73
C PHE A 155 33.63 -5.84 -21.41
N ARG A 156 34.81 -6.04 -20.82
CA ARG A 156 36.10 -5.74 -21.48
C ARG A 156 36.28 -6.52 -22.77
N GLY A 157 35.86 -7.79 -22.81
CA GLY A 157 35.88 -8.61 -24.04
C GLY A 157 34.99 -8.02 -25.14
N LEU A 158 33.80 -7.56 -24.80
CA LEU A 158 32.91 -6.85 -25.73
C LEU A 158 33.56 -5.56 -26.24
N ILE A 159 34.15 -4.75 -25.35
CA ILE A 159 34.86 -3.52 -25.73
C ILE A 159 36.01 -3.84 -26.68
N MET A 160 36.84 -4.84 -26.39
CA MET A 160 37.95 -5.23 -27.27
C MET A 160 37.45 -5.68 -28.64
N LYS A 161 36.34 -6.42 -28.70
CA LYS A 161 35.73 -6.83 -29.96
C LYS A 161 35.25 -5.61 -30.76
N VAL A 162 34.51 -4.69 -30.13
CA VAL A 162 34.03 -3.46 -30.77
C VAL A 162 35.20 -2.58 -31.23
N MET A 163 36.27 -2.45 -30.44
CA MET A 163 37.48 -1.73 -30.85
C MET A 163 38.16 -2.39 -32.05
N THR A 164 38.25 -3.71 -32.05
CA THR A 164 38.85 -4.46 -33.16
C THR A 164 38.03 -4.29 -34.45
N GLU A 165 36.70 -4.34 -34.35
CA GLU A 165 35.80 -4.07 -35.47
C GLU A 165 35.87 -2.61 -35.94
N ALA A 166 35.96 -1.65 -35.02
CA ALA A 166 36.14 -0.24 -35.34
C ALA A 166 37.47 0.00 -36.09
N LEU A 167 38.58 -0.59 -35.66
CA LEU A 167 39.87 -0.54 -36.37
C LEU A 167 39.82 -1.18 -37.77
N GLN A 168 38.84 -2.05 -38.03
CA GLN A 168 38.63 -2.65 -39.34
C GLN A 168 37.78 -1.76 -40.26
N THR A 169 37.08 -0.76 -39.73
CA THR A 169 36.30 0.16 -40.56
C THR A 169 37.21 1.05 -41.43
N PRO A 170 36.89 1.23 -42.72
CA PRO A 170 37.70 2.04 -43.64
C PRO A 170 37.90 3.48 -43.19
N SER A 171 36.89 4.08 -42.56
CA SER A 171 36.94 5.42 -41.99
C SER A 171 37.97 5.55 -40.87
N PHE A 172 37.98 4.60 -39.93
CA PHE A 172 38.95 4.60 -38.84
C PHE A 172 40.36 4.30 -39.35
N ARG A 173 40.52 3.40 -40.33
CA ARG A 173 41.82 3.12 -40.96
C ARG A 173 42.40 4.34 -41.66
N MET A 174 41.58 5.11 -42.38
CA MET A 174 42.03 6.35 -43.03
C MET A 174 42.45 7.39 -41.98
N GLN A 175 41.62 7.63 -40.96
CA GLN A 175 41.96 8.57 -39.88
C GLN A 175 43.21 8.12 -39.11
N PHE A 176 43.35 6.83 -38.84
CA PHE A 176 44.53 6.27 -38.18
C PHE A 176 45.79 6.42 -39.05
N GLN A 177 45.70 6.15 -40.36
CA GLN A 177 46.82 6.34 -41.28
C GLN A 177 47.22 7.81 -41.39
N ASP A 178 46.27 8.74 -41.44
CA ASP A 178 46.57 10.17 -41.53
C ASP A 178 47.15 10.71 -40.22
N ALA A 179 46.62 10.28 -39.06
CA ALA A 179 47.22 10.57 -37.75
C ALA A 179 48.65 9.99 -37.64
N LEU A 180 48.88 8.77 -38.16
CA LEU A 180 50.21 8.17 -38.16
C LEU A 180 51.18 8.94 -39.06
N LYS A 181 50.74 9.34 -40.27
CA LYS A 181 51.55 10.18 -41.18
C LYS A 181 51.88 11.52 -40.52
N GLN A 182 50.93 12.15 -39.82
CA GLN A 182 51.14 13.41 -39.14
C GLN A 182 52.12 13.28 -37.96
N ALA A 183 51.98 12.25 -37.12
CA ALA A 183 52.91 11.97 -36.03
C ALA A 183 54.33 11.60 -36.53
N VAL A 184 54.44 10.87 -37.65
CA VAL A 184 55.72 10.58 -38.28
C VAL A 184 56.33 11.85 -38.89
N ALA A 185 55.53 12.72 -39.52
CA ALA A 185 55.99 14.00 -40.03
C ALA A 185 56.49 14.92 -38.89
N GLU A 186 55.76 15.01 -37.78
CA GLU A 186 56.17 15.77 -36.59
C GLU A 186 57.43 15.20 -35.93
N SER A 187 57.55 13.87 -35.81
CA SER A 187 58.75 13.24 -35.24
C SER A 187 59.96 13.41 -36.16
N MET A 188 59.81 13.27 -37.48
CA MET A 188 60.89 13.53 -38.45
C MET A 188 61.26 15.00 -38.51
N GLN A 189 60.32 15.92 -38.31
CA GLN A 189 60.58 17.36 -38.20
C GLN A 189 61.27 17.70 -36.87
N SER A 190 61.01 16.95 -35.80
CA SER A 190 61.73 17.08 -34.52
C SER A 190 63.14 16.48 -34.55
N VAL A 191 63.37 15.41 -35.32
CA VAL A 191 64.68 14.75 -35.48
C VAL A 191 65.55 15.47 -36.52
N GLY A 192 64.95 16.12 -37.53
CA GLY A 192 65.66 16.92 -38.53
C GLY A 192 66.07 18.33 -38.06
N GLY A 193 65.60 18.77 -36.89
CA GLY A 193 65.87 20.10 -36.33
C GLY A 193 67.06 20.20 -35.38
N GLN A 194 67.72 19.10 -35.02
CA GLN A 194 68.82 19.11 -34.05
C GLN A 194 70.08 18.40 -34.56
N SER A 195 70.51 18.75 -35.78
CA SER A 195 71.89 18.53 -36.21
C SER A 195 72.27 19.51 -37.31
N SER A 196 72.39 20.80 -36.95
CA SER A 196 73.21 21.76 -37.68
C SER A 196 73.39 23.04 -36.88
N GLY A 197 74.62 23.27 -36.41
CA GLY A 197 75.12 24.61 -36.14
C GLY A 197 75.32 24.99 -34.67
N LYS A 198 76.42 24.52 -34.06
CA LYS A 198 77.21 25.43 -33.19
C LYS A 198 78.66 24.98 -33.08
N GLY A 199 79.42 25.29 -34.12
CA GLY A 199 80.87 25.42 -34.05
C GLY A 199 81.26 26.88 -33.82
N GLN A 200 82.05 27.09 -32.77
CA GLN A 200 83.17 28.04 -32.69
C GLN A 200 83.00 29.41 -31.99
N SER A 201 83.71 29.47 -30.84
CA SER A 201 84.65 30.51 -30.39
C SER A 201 84.18 31.74 -29.61
N GLY A 202 84.74 31.83 -28.39
CA GLY A 202 85.12 33.06 -27.67
C GLY A 202 83.98 33.73 -26.90
N GLY A 203 84.07 34.07 -25.62
CA GLY A 203 85.17 34.12 -24.68
C GLY A 203 84.79 35.13 -23.59
N SER A 204 85.26 34.88 -22.37
CA SER A 204 85.43 35.84 -21.27
C SER A 204 84.22 36.23 -20.38
N GLY A 205 84.46 36.08 -19.07
CA GLY A 205 83.84 36.79 -17.96
C GLY A 205 82.50 36.22 -17.51
N GLY A 206 82.30 35.72 -16.28
CA GLY A 206 83.01 35.94 -15.04
C GLY A 206 81.97 36.23 -13.95
N SER A 207 82.11 35.50 -12.84
CA SER A 207 81.61 35.83 -11.49
C SER A 207 80.18 35.39 -11.07
N SER A 208 80.20 34.63 -9.96
CA SER A 208 79.32 34.68 -8.77
C SER A 208 77.83 34.45 -8.99
N GLY A 209 77.15 33.52 -8.34
CA GLY A 209 77.27 32.88 -7.02
C GLY A 209 75.82 32.45 -6.70
N GLY A 210 75.51 31.22 -6.30
CA GLY A 210 75.69 30.70 -4.96
C GLY A 210 74.31 30.35 -4.38
N SER A 211 74.24 29.24 -3.64
CA SER A 211 73.13 28.81 -2.75
C SER A 211 71.79 28.41 -3.37
N SER A 212 70.99 27.50 -2.82
CA SER A 212 71.15 26.52 -1.74
C SER A 212 69.77 25.89 -1.54
N GLY A 213 69.72 24.56 -1.39
CA GLY A 213 68.73 23.82 -0.58
C GLY A 213 67.29 23.76 -1.12
N GLY A 214 66.51 22.72 -0.87
CA GLY A 214 66.64 21.63 0.09
C GLY A 214 65.25 21.35 0.69
N GLY A 215 64.91 20.07 0.84
CA GLY A 215 63.73 19.59 1.60
C GLY A 215 62.45 19.46 0.76
N GLY A 216 61.65 18.40 0.86
CA GLY A 216 61.58 17.37 1.89
C GLY A 216 60.14 17.24 2.38
N GLY A 217 59.59 16.03 2.29
CA GLY A 217 58.60 15.45 3.21
C GLY A 217 57.25 16.16 3.39
N GLN A 218 56.21 15.59 2.78
CA GLN A 218 55.11 14.92 3.50
C GLN A 218 54.29 14.09 2.52
#